data_AF-A0A965BX50-F1
#
_entry.id   AF-A0A965BX50-F1
#
_cell.length_a   1.000
_cell.length_b   1.000
_cell.length_c   1.000
_cell.angle_alpha   90.00
_cell.angle_beta   90.00
_cell.angle_gamma   90.00
#
_symmetry.space_group_name_H-M   'P 1'
#
loop_
_entity.id
_entity.type
_entity.pdbx_description
1 polymer ?
#
loop_
_entity_poly.entity_id
_entity_poly.type
_entity_poly.pdbx_seq_one_letter_code
_entity_poly.pdbx_strand_id
1 'polypeptide(L)'
;QVLRFLQAKTRDGANFLNDVEECIQRGLTYAAPLKVRLRLIVWDVDEETGSRSVRDIKEQDVYMGDMPLMTDNGTFIINGTERVIVSQMHRSPGVFFDHDRGKTHSSGKYLFAARVIPYRGSWLDFEFDAKDICYVRIDRKRKLPVTTLLYALDSAATEMQRVEREAPLEPHEVHGMDAEEILNSFYGQVVFARGPKGWSRTFDPDAFRGVKLAEALVDARTGEVVAEKDAKLTPRMARKIAEAGTTEVLVSRAELLGRFVAEDLVNMETGEIWAEAGEELTEIKLNLIEELGLNRLPTLSIDQAVGPWMRNTLAVDKNSNRDEALMDIYRVMRPGEPPTPETAEALFRGLFFDMERYDLSTVGRVKMNMRLGFSLEEVPDYVRILRKQDIVATLRVLLDLKDGRGQIDDIDNLGNRRVRSVGELMENQYRVGLLRMERAIKERMGSVDIDTVMPHDLINAKPAAAAVREFFGSSQLSQFMDQTNPLSEVTHKRRLSALGPGGLTRERAGFEVRDVHPTHYGRICPIETPEGPNIGLINSLATFAKVNKYGFIETPYRLVKD
;
A
#
# COMPACT_ATOMS: atom_id res chain seq x y z
N GLN A 1 -29.89 -17.02 -6.81
CA GLN A 1 -29.37 -18.19 -6.05
C GLN A 1 -28.20 -17.75 -5.17
N VAL A 2 -28.01 -18.36 -3.99
CA VAL A 2 -26.85 -18.12 -3.12
C VAL A 2 -26.32 -19.46 -2.60
N LEU A 3 -25.04 -19.76 -2.86
CA LEU A 3 -24.37 -20.93 -2.29
C LEU A 3 -23.55 -20.50 -1.07
N ARG A 4 -23.89 -21.05 0.12
CA ARG A 4 -23.20 -20.77 1.38
C ARG A 4 -22.36 -21.95 1.83
N PHE A 5 -21.15 -21.66 2.26
CA PHE A 5 -20.29 -22.58 3.01
C PHE A 5 -20.75 -22.60 4.47
N LEU A 6 -21.16 -23.77 4.97
CA LEU A 6 -21.62 -23.90 6.35
C LEU A 6 -20.53 -24.42 7.26
N GLN A 7 -19.84 -25.49 6.84
CA GLN A 7 -18.86 -26.17 7.68
C GLN A 7 -17.88 -26.95 6.82
N ALA A 8 -16.61 -26.99 7.22
CA ALA A 8 -15.63 -27.92 6.67
C ALA A 8 -15.29 -28.99 7.72
N LYS A 9 -15.21 -30.25 7.30
CA LYS A 9 -14.81 -31.37 8.14
C LYS A 9 -13.79 -32.22 7.39
N THR A 10 -12.67 -32.48 8.04
CA THR A 10 -11.72 -33.54 7.66
C THR A 10 -11.94 -34.82 8.47
N ARG A 11 -12.88 -34.78 9.44
CA ARG A 11 -13.10 -35.82 10.45
C ARG A 11 -14.58 -36.12 10.62
N ASP A 12 -15.05 -37.16 9.93
CA ASP A 12 -16.11 -38.01 10.48
C ASP A 12 -15.39 -39.24 11.06
N GLY A 13 -15.00 -39.17 12.35
CA GLY A 13 -14.40 -40.30 13.09
C GLY A 13 -13.17 -40.96 12.45
N ALA A 14 -11.97 -40.43 12.67
CA ALA A 14 -10.66 -41.10 12.57
C ALA A 14 -10.43 -42.17 11.47
N ASN A 15 -11.03 -42.06 10.28
CA ASN A 15 -10.66 -42.90 9.15
C ASN A 15 -9.59 -42.18 8.33
N PHE A 16 -8.34 -42.35 8.76
CA PHE A 16 -7.18 -42.15 7.89
C PHE A 16 -7.36 -43.03 6.66
N LEU A 17 -7.01 -42.55 5.47
CA LEU A 17 -7.07 -43.39 4.28
C LEU A 17 -6.16 -44.61 4.44
N ASN A 18 -4.98 -44.41 5.05
CA ASN A 18 -3.98 -45.39 5.45
C ASN A 18 -3.13 -44.79 6.59
N ASP A 19 -2.41 -45.60 7.35
CA ASP A 19 -1.42 -45.10 8.33
C ASP A 19 -0.12 -44.62 7.63
N VAL A 20 0.80 -44.03 8.40
CA VAL A 20 2.05 -43.46 7.88
C VAL A 20 2.94 -44.54 7.25
N GLU A 21 3.07 -45.70 7.89
CA GLU A 21 3.92 -46.80 7.41
C GLU A 21 3.39 -47.40 6.11
N GLU A 22 2.07 -47.62 6.05
CA GLU A 22 1.38 -48.10 4.86
C GLU A 22 1.51 -47.10 3.70
N CYS A 23 1.40 -45.79 3.97
CA CYS A 23 1.63 -44.77 2.95
C CYS A 23 3.05 -44.82 2.37
N ILE A 24 4.06 -45.03 3.21
CA ILE A 24 5.46 -45.16 2.77
C ILE A 24 5.65 -46.41 1.92
N GLN A 25 5.20 -47.57 2.40
CA GLN A 25 5.36 -48.85 1.69
C GLN A 25 4.63 -48.88 0.35
N ARG A 26 3.43 -48.30 0.28
CA ARG A 26 2.57 -48.31 -0.92
C ARG A 26 2.83 -47.12 -1.86
N GLY A 27 3.72 -46.20 -1.51
CA GLY A 27 3.96 -45.00 -2.33
C GLY A 27 2.79 -44.02 -2.33
N LEU A 28 1.97 -43.99 -1.29
CA LEU A 28 0.78 -43.15 -1.16
C LEU A 28 1.07 -41.86 -0.39
N THR A 29 0.16 -40.89 -0.50
CA THR A 29 0.21 -39.65 0.28
C THR A 29 -0.59 -39.83 1.58
N TYR A 30 0.00 -39.46 2.72
CA TYR A 30 -0.70 -39.46 4.00
C TYR A 30 -1.62 -38.24 4.09
N ALA A 31 -2.92 -38.49 3.90
CA ALA A 31 -3.93 -37.45 3.77
C ALA A 31 -5.28 -37.89 4.32
N ALA A 32 -6.14 -36.90 4.59
CA ALA A 32 -7.53 -37.12 4.93
C ALA A 32 -8.47 -36.45 3.91
N PRO A 33 -9.62 -37.08 3.59
CA PRO A 33 -10.59 -36.48 2.70
C PRO A 33 -11.22 -35.23 3.33
N LEU A 34 -11.18 -34.10 2.62
CA LEU A 34 -11.85 -32.88 3.03
C LEU A 34 -13.28 -32.88 2.50
N LYS A 35 -14.27 -32.91 3.40
CA LYS A 35 -15.68 -32.73 3.05
C LYS A 35 -16.19 -31.38 3.56
N VAL A 36 -16.97 -30.70 2.75
CA VAL A 36 -17.50 -29.38 3.06
C VAL A 36 -19.01 -29.40 2.91
N ARG A 37 -19.70 -29.02 3.98
CA ARG A 37 -21.15 -28.84 4.01
C ARG A 37 -21.52 -27.53 3.35
N LEU A 38 -22.34 -27.64 2.32
CA LEU A 38 -22.76 -26.52 1.49
C LEU A 38 -24.27 -26.41 1.51
N ARG A 39 -24.76 -25.18 1.47
CA ARG A 39 -26.18 -24.85 1.40
C ARG A 39 -26.44 -24.02 0.16
N LEU A 40 -27.21 -24.56 -0.77
CA LEU A 40 -27.75 -23.81 -1.90
C LEU A 40 -29.12 -23.24 -1.51
N ILE A 41 -29.24 -21.92 -1.53
CA ILE A 41 -30.49 -21.19 -1.28
C ILE A 41 -30.99 -20.61 -2.60
N VAL A 42 -32.19 -21.02 -2.99
CA VAL A 42 -32.91 -20.47 -4.13
C VAL A 42 -33.88 -19.41 -3.63
N TRP A 43 -33.88 -18.26 -4.28
CA TRP A 43 -34.78 -17.15 -3.96
C TRP A 43 -35.71 -16.94 -5.15
N ASP A 44 -36.99 -16.74 -4.87
CA ASP A 44 -37.90 -16.09 -5.82
C ASP A 44 -37.82 -14.58 -5.61
N VAL A 45 -37.69 -13.85 -6.72
CA VAL A 45 -37.66 -12.40 -6.73
C VAL A 45 -38.93 -11.94 -7.43
N ASP A 46 -39.77 -11.22 -6.70
CA ASP A 46 -40.93 -10.56 -7.28
C ASP A 46 -40.45 -9.33 -8.08
N GLU A 47 -40.68 -9.34 -9.41
CA GLU A 47 -40.21 -8.30 -10.33
C GLU A 47 -40.87 -6.94 -10.09
N GLU A 48 -42.05 -6.88 -9.47
CA GLU A 48 -42.77 -5.64 -9.20
C GLU A 48 -42.35 -4.99 -7.87
N THR A 49 -42.07 -5.79 -6.83
CA THR A 49 -41.78 -5.30 -5.48
C THR A 49 -40.29 -5.38 -5.11
N GLY A 50 -39.47 -6.09 -5.90
CA GLY A 50 -38.08 -6.37 -5.58
C GLY A 50 -37.89 -7.25 -4.33
N SER A 51 -38.97 -7.74 -3.74
CA SER A 51 -38.95 -8.55 -2.53
C SER A 51 -38.43 -9.96 -2.82
N ARG A 52 -37.61 -10.48 -1.92
CA ARG A 52 -36.96 -11.80 -2.06
C ARG A 52 -37.55 -12.78 -1.06
N SER A 53 -38.16 -13.85 -1.53
CA SER A 53 -38.65 -14.95 -0.70
C SER A 53 -37.79 -16.19 -0.94
N VAL A 54 -37.57 -17.00 0.11
CA VAL A 54 -36.81 -18.25 -0.03
C VAL A 54 -37.72 -19.29 -0.68
N ARG A 55 -37.34 -19.79 -1.86
CA ARG A 55 -38.04 -20.85 -2.58
C ARG A 55 -37.62 -22.24 -2.09
N ASP A 56 -36.32 -22.48 -2.01
CA ASP A 56 -35.77 -23.79 -1.65
C ASP A 56 -34.41 -23.68 -0.96
N ILE A 57 -34.11 -24.65 -0.09
CA ILE A 57 -32.83 -24.80 0.62
C ILE A 57 -32.36 -26.25 0.50
N LYS A 58 -31.26 -26.46 -0.23
CA LYS A 58 -30.62 -27.77 -0.39
C LYS A 58 -29.28 -27.80 0.33
N GLU A 59 -29.08 -28.76 1.21
CA GLU A 59 -27.81 -28.96 1.93
C GLU A 59 -27.14 -30.29 1.56
N GLN A 60 -25.82 -30.27 1.38
CA GLN A 60 -25.05 -31.47 1.06
C GLN A 60 -23.59 -31.37 1.51
N ASP A 61 -23.03 -32.49 1.95
CA ASP A 61 -21.59 -32.64 2.19
C ASP A 61 -20.89 -33.01 0.87
N VAL A 62 -20.02 -32.12 0.38
CA VAL A 62 -19.30 -32.28 -0.90
C VAL A 62 -17.82 -32.51 -0.64
N TYR A 63 -17.25 -33.48 -1.35
CA TYR A 63 -15.82 -33.78 -1.28
C TYR A 63 -14.98 -32.75 -2.04
N MET A 64 -13.98 -32.18 -1.38
CA MET A 64 -13.14 -31.07 -1.86
C MET A 64 -11.69 -31.47 -2.17
N GLY A 65 -11.40 -32.78 -2.17
CA GLY A 65 -10.05 -33.32 -2.34
C GLY A 65 -9.44 -33.81 -1.02
N ASP A 66 -8.29 -34.47 -1.13
CA ASP A 66 -7.53 -34.96 0.02
C ASP A 66 -6.56 -33.88 0.51
N MET A 67 -6.54 -33.66 1.83
CA MET A 67 -5.62 -32.75 2.49
C MET A 67 -4.48 -33.53 3.13
N PRO A 68 -3.22 -33.34 2.72
CA PRO A 68 -2.06 -33.93 3.39
C PRO A 68 -2.02 -33.58 4.87
N LEU A 69 -1.77 -34.58 5.71
CA LEU A 69 -1.69 -34.41 7.16
C LEU A 69 -0.23 -34.36 7.60
N MET A 70 0.01 -33.56 8.63
CA MET A 70 1.31 -33.51 9.30
C MET A 70 1.43 -34.71 10.25
N THR A 71 2.58 -35.38 10.22
CA THR A 71 2.93 -36.44 11.18
C THR A 71 3.24 -35.84 12.55
N ASP A 72 3.34 -36.68 13.59
CA ASP A 72 3.72 -36.24 14.94
C ASP A 72 5.14 -35.64 14.99
N ASN A 73 5.98 -35.96 14.01
CA ASN A 73 7.34 -35.44 13.87
C ASN A 73 7.42 -34.13 13.08
N GLY A 74 6.29 -33.56 12.63
CA GLY A 74 6.27 -32.30 11.88
C GLY A 74 6.63 -32.45 10.39
N THR A 75 6.36 -33.61 9.80
CA THR A 75 6.70 -33.96 8.41
C THR A 75 5.44 -34.32 7.62
N PHE A 76 5.56 -34.48 6.31
CA PHE A 76 4.47 -34.88 5.43
C PHE A 76 4.91 -36.06 4.56
N ILE A 77 4.06 -37.08 4.41
CA ILE A 77 4.31 -38.18 3.47
C ILE A 77 3.60 -37.87 2.16
N ILE A 78 4.37 -37.61 1.11
CA ILE A 78 3.88 -37.32 -0.24
C ILE A 78 4.42 -38.39 -1.19
N ASN A 79 3.51 -39.16 -1.79
CA ASN A 79 3.84 -40.29 -2.68
C ASN A 79 4.89 -41.25 -2.06
N GLY A 80 4.70 -41.62 -0.79
CA GLY A 80 5.58 -42.49 -0.01
C GLY A 80 6.90 -41.88 0.45
N THR A 81 7.19 -40.62 0.06
CA THR A 81 8.42 -39.92 0.47
C THR A 81 8.14 -38.92 1.58
N GLU A 82 9.02 -38.90 2.58
CA GLU A 82 8.93 -37.92 3.67
C GLU A 82 9.47 -36.56 3.24
N ARG A 83 8.66 -35.52 3.46
CA ARG A 83 8.94 -34.14 3.09
C ARG A 83 8.78 -33.20 4.28
N VAL A 84 9.54 -32.12 4.23
CA VAL A 84 9.47 -31.01 5.17
C VAL A 84 9.11 -29.75 4.40
N ILE A 85 8.17 -28.97 4.95
CA ILE A 85 7.85 -27.65 4.43
C ILE A 85 8.68 -26.62 5.19
N VAL A 86 9.64 -26.00 4.51
CA VAL A 86 10.53 -24.99 5.10
C VAL A 86 9.75 -23.68 5.33
N SER A 87 9.93 -23.08 6.51
CA SER A 87 9.29 -21.81 6.85
C SER A 87 9.87 -20.68 5.99
N GLN A 88 9.00 -19.83 5.44
CA GLN A 88 9.41 -18.79 4.52
C GLN A 88 9.56 -17.44 5.22
N MET A 89 10.68 -16.77 5.04
CA MET A 89 10.89 -15.38 5.44
C MET A 89 10.62 -14.45 4.25
N HIS A 90 9.71 -13.50 4.42
CA HIS A 90 9.38 -12.50 3.41
C HIS A 90 9.24 -11.13 4.06
N ARG A 91 9.18 -10.07 3.24
CA ARG A 91 8.91 -8.71 3.75
C ARG A 91 7.50 -8.64 4.31
N SER A 92 7.35 -8.13 5.53
CA SER A 92 6.02 -7.96 6.13
C SER A 92 5.18 -7.01 5.28
N PRO A 93 3.85 -7.17 5.23
CA PRO A 93 2.97 -6.15 4.67
C PRO A 93 3.14 -4.80 5.37
N GLY A 94 2.88 -3.70 4.66
CA GLY A 94 3.00 -2.33 5.17
C GLY A 94 3.59 -1.36 4.14
N VAL A 95 3.94 -0.16 4.60
CA VAL A 95 4.64 0.87 3.82
C VAL A 95 6.12 0.89 4.18
N PHE A 96 6.98 1.07 3.20
CA PHE A 96 8.43 1.14 3.34
C PHE A 96 8.98 2.32 2.58
N PHE A 97 9.92 3.05 3.18
CA PHE A 97 10.63 4.17 2.57
C PHE A 97 12.11 3.83 2.42
N ASP A 98 12.68 4.06 1.25
CA ASP A 98 14.08 3.74 0.96
C ASP A 98 14.66 4.74 -0.06
N HIS A 99 15.98 4.70 -0.27
CA HIS A 99 16.63 5.40 -1.36
C HIS A 99 17.69 4.52 -2.03
N ASP A 100 17.99 4.81 -3.28
CA ASP A 100 18.93 4.03 -4.10
C ASP A 100 20.43 4.15 -3.72
N ARG A 101 20.73 4.83 -2.61
CA ARG A 101 22.09 5.19 -2.15
C ARG A 101 22.94 5.87 -3.23
N GLY A 102 22.30 6.54 -4.20
CA GLY A 102 22.97 7.23 -5.31
C GLY A 102 23.57 6.28 -6.37
N LYS A 103 23.17 5.00 -6.37
CA LYS A 103 23.70 3.99 -7.29
C LYS A 103 23.08 4.08 -8.68
N THR A 104 21.87 4.62 -8.81
CA THR A 104 21.10 4.54 -10.07
C THR A 104 21.47 5.63 -11.07
N HIS A 105 21.83 6.82 -10.58
CA HIS A 105 22.11 7.98 -11.42
C HIS A 105 23.55 8.47 -11.24
N SER A 106 24.22 8.81 -12.34
CA SER A 106 25.63 9.21 -12.36
C SER A 106 25.95 10.45 -11.54
N SER A 107 24.95 11.31 -11.26
CA SER A 107 25.11 12.46 -10.37
C SER A 107 25.29 12.09 -8.90
N GLY A 108 25.09 10.82 -8.51
CA GLY A 108 25.13 10.37 -7.12
C GLY A 108 23.95 10.86 -6.27
N LYS A 109 22.96 11.51 -6.89
CA LYS A 109 21.77 12.02 -6.21
C LYS A 109 20.92 10.86 -5.69
N TYR A 110 20.47 10.97 -4.45
CA TYR A 110 19.59 9.98 -3.85
C TYR A 110 18.18 10.07 -4.44
N LEU A 111 17.72 8.95 -4.96
CA LEU A 111 16.36 8.76 -5.45
C LEU A 111 15.56 8.06 -4.36
N PHE A 112 14.67 8.81 -3.72
CA PHE A 112 13.79 8.30 -2.69
C PHE A 112 12.61 7.56 -3.31
N ALA A 113 12.18 6.50 -2.65
CA ALA A 113 11.03 5.71 -3.03
C ALA A 113 10.22 5.28 -1.80
N ALA A 114 8.91 5.13 -1.98
CA ALA A 114 8.02 4.53 -1.02
C ALA A 114 7.33 3.33 -1.67
N ARG A 115 7.16 2.23 -0.93
CA ARG A 115 6.53 1.01 -1.43
C ARG A 115 5.49 0.52 -0.43
N VAL A 116 4.25 0.39 -0.90
CA VAL A 116 3.16 -0.23 -0.15
C VAL A 116 3.01 -1.69 -0.60
N ILE A 117 3.30 -2.59 0.34
CA ILE A 117 3.25 -4.04 0.14
C ILE A 117 2.00 -4.57 0.85
N PRO A 118 0.96 -5.02 0.11
CA PRO A 118 -0.14 -5.71 0.73
C PRO A 118 0.22 -7.14 1.13
N TYR A 119 -0.58 -7.73 2.02
CA TYR A 119 -0.57 -9.17 2.20
C TYR A 119 -1.08 -9.87 0.93
N ARG A 120 -2.10 -9.28 0.30
CA ARG A 120 -2.70 -9.72 -0.95
C ARG A 120 -3.26 -8.53 -1.73
N GLY A 121 -3.05 -8.50 -3.04
CA GLY A 121 -3.49 -7.41 -3.91
C GLY A 121 -2.32 -6.79 -4.66
N SER A 122 -2.61 -5.68 -5.34
CA SER A 122 -1.62 -5.00 -6.17
C SER A 122 -0.61 -4.19 -5.36
N TRP A 123 0.65 -4.20 -5.76
CA TRP A 123 1.69 -3.39 -5.13
C TRP A 123 1.60 -1.95 -5.62
N LEU A 124 1.85 -0.99 -4.74
CA LEU A 124 1.87 0.43 -5.06
C LEU A 124 3.26 0.99 -4.73
N ASP A 125 4.01 1.34 -5.78
CA ASP A 125 5.36 1.87 -5.68
C ASP A 125 5.35 3.35 -6.08
N PHE A 126 5.92 4.21 -5.25
CA PHE A 126 6.18 5.62 -5.51
C PHE A 126 7.69 5.84 -5.61
N GLU A 127 8.15 6.58 -6.60
CA GLU A 127 9.58 6.81 -6.80
C GLU A 127 9.85 8.17 -7.44
N PHE A 128 10.92 8.82 -6.97
CA PHE A 128 11.46 10.00 -7.62
C PHE A 128 12.40 9.63 -8.77
N ASP A 129 12.36 10.42 -9.83
CA ASP A 129 13.38 10.37 -10.88
C ASP A 129 14.51 11.40 -10.63
N ALA A 130 15.49 11.44 -11.55
CA ALA A 130 16.60 12.38 -11.45
C ALA A 130 16.18 13.86 -11.59
N LYS A 131 15.03 14.11 -12.24
CA LYS A 131 14.43 15.44 -12.46
C LYS A 131 13.50 15.87 -11.30
N ASP A 132 13.47 15.10 -10.21
CA ASP A 132 12.59 15.32 -9.06
C ASP A 132 11.09 15.25 -9.38
N ILE A 133 10.71 14.50 -10.42
CA ILE A 133 9.32 14.18 -10.70
C ILE A 133 8.95 12.89 -9.96
N CYS A 134 7.82 12.93 -9.25
CA CYS A 134 7.31 11.79 -8.49
C CYS A 134 6.43 10.92 -9.39
N TYR A 135 6.78 9.65 -9.52
CA TYR A 135 6.03 8.67 -10.30
C TYR A 135 5.41 7.61 -9.41
N VAL A 136 4.29 7.05 -9.88
CA VAL A 136 3.67 5.85 -9.34
C VAL A 136 3.81 4.69 -10.32
N ARG A 137 3.97 3.47 -9.79
CA ARG A 137 3.87 2.21 -10.51
C ARG A 137 2.95 1.26 -9.76
N ILE A 138 1.99 0.71 -10.47
CA ILE A 138 1.10 -0.35 -9.96
C ILE A 138 1.64 -1.68 -10.48
N ASP A 139 1.89 -2.65 -9.58
CA ASP A 139 2.43 -3.98 -9.92
C ASP A 139 3.71 -3.94 -10.78
N ARG A 140 4.57 -2.93 -10.55
CA ARG A 140 5.82 -2.68 -11.30
C ARG A 140 5.63 -2.50 -12.81
N LYS A 141 4.43 -2.09 -13.25
CA LYS A 141 4.15 -1.72 -14.64
C LYS A 141 4.72 -0.33 -14.98
N ARG A 142 4.32 0.22 -16.13
CA ARG A 142 4.77 1.52 -16.64
C ARG A 142 4.55 2.62 -15.60
N LYS A 143 5.52 3.55 -15.51
CA LYS A 143 5.42 4.76 -14.69
C LYS A 143 4.26 5.64 -15.15
N LEU A 144 3.51 6.19 -14.19
CA LEU A 144 2.57 7.30 -14.36
C LEU A 144 2.98 8.42 -13.40
N PRO A 145 2.77 9.71 -13.72
CA PRO A 145 2.89 10.78 -12.72
C PRO A 145 2.03 10.45 -11.49
N VAL A 146 2.53 10.76 -10.29
CA VAL A 146 1.78 10.40 -9.07
C VAL A 146 0.44 11.14 -8.97
N THR A 147 0.35 12.33 -9.56
CA THR A 147 -0.88 13.13 -9.68
C THR A 147 -1.97 12.42 -10.46
N THR A 148 -1.63 11.54 -11.42
CA THR A 148 -2.63 10.72 -12.12
C THR A 148 -3.35 9.79 -11.16
N LEU A 149 -2.64 9.24 -10.15
CA LEU A 149 -3.30 8.47 -9.10
C LEU A 149 -4.19 9.36 -8.24
N LEU A 150 -3.75 10.58 -7.91
CA LEU A 150 -4.50 11.51 -7.06
C LEU A 150 -5.79 12.00 -7.75
N TYR A 151 -5.74 12.33 -9.03
CA TYR A 151 -6.92 12.64 -9.84
C TYR A 151 -7.93 11.49 -9.87
N ALA A 152 -7.48 10.24 -9.77
CA ALA A 152 -8.36 9.08 -9.71
C ALA A 152 -9.02 8.86 -8.32
N LEU A 153 -8.46 9.44 -7.25
CA LEU A 153 -9.03 9.36 -5.91
C LEU A 153 -10.19 10.33 -5.76
N ASP A 154 -11.23 9.93 -5.02
CA ASP A 154 -12.41 10.76 -4.78
C ASP A 154 -12.03 12.11 -4.15
N SER A 155 -12.64 13.20 -4.63
CA SER A 155 -12.48 14.54 -4.08
C SER A 155 -13.05 14.64 -2.66
N ALA A 156 -12.68 15.68 -1.93
CA ALA A 156 -13.28 15.97 -0.63
C ALA A 156 -14.82 16.12 -0.72
N ALA A 157 -15.32 16.75 -1.78
CA ALA A 157 -16.75 16.92 -2.02
C ALA A 157 -17.45 15.57 -2.27
N THR A 158 -16.84 14.70 -3.07
CA THR A 158 -17.36 13.36 -3.34
C THR A 158 -17.32 12.47 -2.09
N GLU A 159 -16.26 12.55 -1.27
CA GLU A 159 -16.21 11.85 0.02
C GLU A 159 -17.37 12.27 0.95
N MET A 160 -17.66 13.57 1.03
CA MET A 160 -18.81 14.08 1.82
C MET A 160 -20.15 13.56 1.28
N GLN A 161 -20.36 13.60 -0.04
CA GLN A 161 -21.58 13.09 -0.66
C GLN A 161 -21.78 11.59 -0.39
N ARG A 162 -20.71 10.78 -0.39
CA ARG A 162 -20.78 9.35 -0.07
C ARG A 162 -21.10 9.06 1.40
N VAL A 163 -20.77 9.98 2.31
CA VAL A 163 -21.11 9.84 3.73
C VAL A 163 -22.55 10.26 3.98
N GLU A 164 -23.04 11.30 3.30
CA GLU A 164 -24.40 11.81 3.46
C GLU A 164 -25.46 10.91 2.79
N ARG A 165 -25.13 10.27 1.67
CA ARG A 165 -26.04 9.36 0.96
C ARG A 165 -25.74 7.90 1.29
N GLU A 166 -26.79 7.17 1.70
CA GLU A 166 -26.73 5.71 1.82
C GLU A 166 -26.72 5.00 0.44
N ALA A 167 -27.21 5.66 -0.61
CA ALA A 167 -27.24 5.12 -1.96
C ALA A 167 -25.89 5.31 -2.68
N PRO A 168 -25.48 4.37 -3.56
CA PRO A 168 -24.30 4.54 -4.39
C PRO A 168 -24.44 5.78 -5.29
N LEU A 169 -23.38 6.59 -5.36
CA LEU A 169 -23.30 7.70 -6.32
C LEU A 169 -23.19 7.16 -7.74
N GLU A 170 -23.86 7.83 -8.68
CA GLU A 170 -23.74 7.54 -10.09
C GLU A 170 -22.35 7.96 -10.61
N PRO A 171 -21.77 7.29 -11.63
CA PRO A 171 -20.40 7.57 -12.08
C PRO A 171 -20.13 9.04 -12.42
N HIS A 172 -21.12 9.75 -12.96
CA HIS A 172 -21.00 11.16 -13.35
C HIS A 172 -21.04 12.15 -12.16
N GLU A 173 -21.49 11.71 -10.98
CA GLU A 173 -21.47 12.50 -9.74
C GLU A 173 -20.12 12.37 -9.00
N VAL A 174 -19.29 11.39 -9.40
CA VAL A 174 -18.03 11.08 -8.73
C VAL A 174 -16.91 11.91 -9.33
N HIS A 175 -16.42 12.88 -8.58
CA HIS A 175 -15.30 13.73 -8.97
C HIS A 175 -14.03 13.34 -8.23
N GLY A 176 -12.90 13.53 -8.89
CA GLY A 176 -11.59 13.22 -8.35
C GLY A 176 -10.97 14.44 -7.69
N MET A 177 -9.87 14.27 -6.96
CA MET A 177 -9.12 15.42 -6.45
C MET A 177 -8.72 16.32 -7.63
N ASP A 178 -9.03 17.61 -7.56
CA ASP A 178 -8.59 18.59 -8.56
C ASP A 178 -7.17 19.09 -8.24
N ALA A 179 -6.62 19.92 -9.14
CA ALA A 179 -5.28 20.50 -8.99
C ALA A 179 -5.14 21.26 -7.66
N GLU A 180 -6.15 22.04 -7.28
CA GLU A 180 -6.19 22.82 -6.05
C GLU A 180 -6.18 21.92 -4.80
N GLU A 181 -7.05 20.92 -4.73
CA GLU A 181 -7.12 19.95 -3.62
C GLU A 181 -5.81 19.17 -3.50
N ILE A 182 -5.22 18.76 -4.63
CA ILE A 182 -3.91 18.08 -4.65
C ILE A 182 -2.85 18.99 -4.04
N LEU A 183 -2.72 20.24 -4.50
CA LEU A 183 -1.68 21.14 -4.01
C LEU A 183 -1.88 21.51 -2.54
N ASN A 184 -3.11 21.84 -2.13
CA ASN A 184 -3.45 22.15 -0.74
C ASN A 184 -3.27 20.95 0.21
N SER A 185 -3.27 19.72 -0.31
CA SER A 185 -2.98 18.52 0.49
C SER A 185 -1.50 18.38 0.87
N PHE A 186 -0.58 18.96 0.10
CA PHE A 186 0.87 18.82 0.32
C PHE A 186 1.57 20.11 0.73
N TYR A 187 0.99 21.28 0.42
CA TYR A 187 1.57 22.58 0.74
C TYR A 187 0.62 23.39 1.62
N GLY A 188 1.19 24.15 2.56
CA GLY A 188 0.47 25.26 3.17
C GLY A 188 0.32 26.43 2.19
N GLN A 189 -0.47 27.43 2.57
CA GLN A 189 -0.67 28.63 1.77
C GLN A 189 -0.04 29.85 2.45
N VAL A 190 0.53 30.75 1.64
CA VAL A 190 0.92 32.11 2.03
C VAL A 190 0.02 33.06 1.27
N VAL A 191 -0.88 33.72 2.01
CA VAL A 191 -1.85 34.67 1.45
C VAL A 191 -1.26 36.07 1.44
N PHE A 192 -1.20 36.68 0.26
CA PHE A 192 -0.85 38.08 0.11
C PHE A 192 -2.11 38.94 -0.03
N ALA A 193 -2.18 40.01 0.76
CA ALA A 193 -3.26 40.99 0.70
C ALA A 193 -2.76 42.29 0.08
N ARG A 194 -3.51 42.85 -0.86
CA ARG A 194 -3.20 44.15 -1.47
C ARG A 194 -3.77 45.27 -0.61
N GLY A 195 -2.88 46.11 -0.08
CA GLY A 195 -3.21 47.34 0.61
C GLY A 195 -2.86 48.59 -0.19
N PRO A 196 -3.17 49.80 0.34
CA PRO A 196 -2.85 51.07 -0.32
C PRO A 196 -1.34 51.32 -0.50
N LYS A 197 -0.50 50.63 0.27
CA LYS A 197 0.97 50.72 0.22
C LYS A 197 1.63 49.60 -0.59
N GLY A 198 0.87 48.68 -1.18
CA GLY A 198 1.36 47.51 -1.90
C GLY A 198 0.88 46.18 -1.32
N TRP A 199 1.52 45.09 -1.71
CA TRP A 199 1.22 43.75 -1.21
C TRP A 199 1.80 43.53 0.18
N SER A 200 1.08 42.79 1.01
CA SER A 200 1.46 42.47 2.39
C SER A 200 1.16 41.01 2.70
N ARG A 201 1.88 40.41 3.64
CA ARG A 201 1.61 39.06 4.16
C ARG A 201 1.70 39.03 5.68
N THR A 202 1.09 38.01 6.28
CA THR A 202 1.26 37.72 7.70
C THR A 202 2.72 37.37 8.01
N PHE A 203 3.25 37.92 9.11
CA PHE A 203 4.58 37.63 9.59
C PHE A 203 4.60 36.34 10.41
N ASP A 204 5.18 35.28 9.84
CA ASP A 204 5.44 34.02 10.54
C ASP A 204 6.95 33.91 10.88
N PRO A 205 7.33 33.98 12.18
CA PRO A 205 8.73 33.89 12.60
C PRO A 205 9.47 32.63 12.14
N ASP A 206 8.75 31.52 11.96
CA ASP A 206 9.36 30.25 11.56
C ASP A 206 9.67 30.23 10.06
N ALA A 207 8.78 30.78 9.22
CA ALA A 207 9.01 30.93 7.78
C ALA A 207 10.17 31.88 7.44
N PHE A 208 10.45 32.88 8.29
CA PHE A 208 11.55 33.82 8.11
C PHE A 208 12.89 33.34 8.72
N ARG A 209 12.94 32.13 9.27
CA ARG A 209 14.12 31.63 9.98
C ARG A 209 15.30 31.40 9.03
N GLY A 210 16.38 32.17 9.22
CA GLY A 210 17.63 32.01 8.49
C GLY A 210 17.60 32.58 7.07
N VAL A 211 16.50 33.20 6.66
CA VAL A 211 16.34 33.86 5.37
C VAL A 211 17.18 35.13 5.35
N LYS A 212 17.88 35.36 4.24
CA LYS A 212 18.56 36.63 3.96
C LYS A 212 17.60 37.53 3.20
N LEU A 213 17.32 38.70 3.76
CA LEU A 213 16.39 39.65 3.17
C LEU A 213 16.99 40.33 1.94
N ALA A 214 16.29 40.26 0.80
CA ALA A 214 16.66 40.98 -0.42
C ALA A 214 16.38 42.48 -0.34
N GLU A 215 15.35 42.86 0.44
CA GLU A 215 14.93 44.22 0.71
C GLU A 215 14.61 44.39 2.20
N ALA A 216 14.51 45.64 2.66
CA ALA A 216 14.20 45.92 4.06
C ALA A 216 12.79 45.42 4.41
N LEU A 217 12.64 44.76 5.56
CA LEU A 217 11.35 44.28 6.05
C LEU A 217 10.61 45.44 6.72
N VAL A 218 9.45 45.81 6.19
CA VAL A 218 8.66 46.95 6.67
C VAL A 218 7.34 46.46 7.24
N ASP A 219 6.96 46.95 8.42
CA ASP A 219 5.67 46.68 9.03
C ASP A 219 4.55 47.35 8.21
N ALA A 220 3.55 46.60 7.79
CA ALA A 220 2.47 47.12 6.95
C ALA A 220 1.58 48.15 7.67
N ARG A 221 1.45 48.05 9.00
CA ARG A 221 0.62 48.94 9.81
C ARG A 221 1.34 50.23 10.17
N THR A 222 2.55 50.13 10.71
CA THR A 222 3.30 51.31 11.17
C THR A 222 4.09 51.97 10.04
N GLY A 223 4.49 51.20 9.02
CA GLY A 223 5.41 51.65 7.98
C GLY A 223 6.86 51.76 8.46
N GLU A 224 7.17 51.25 9.66
CA GLU A 224 8.53 51.27 10.19
C GLU A 224 9.35 50.10 9.64
N VAL A 225 10.66 50.35 9.46
CA VAL A 225 11.60 49.31 9.03
C VAL A 225 11.95 48.45 10.22
N VAL A 226 11.56 47.18 10.16
CA VAL A 226 11.70 46.21 11.23
C VAL A 226 12.98 45.39 11.10
N ALA A 227 13.48 45.23 9.86
CA ALA A 227 14.79 44.68 9.57
C ALA A 227 15.40 45.32 8.32
N GLU A 228 16.70 45.59 8.34
CA GLU A 228 17.40 46.22 7.22
C GLU A 228 17.60 45.25 6.04
N LYS A 229 17.81 45.83 4.86
CA LYS A 229 18.21 45.10 3.65
C LYS A 229 19.49 44.28 3.92
N ASP A 230 19.59 43.11 3.31
CA ASP A 230 20.70 42.16 3.47
C ASP A 230 20.88 41.54 4.87
N ALA A 231 20.04 41.91 5.85
CA ALA A 231 20.06 41.30 7.16
C ALA A 231 19.63 39.82 7.09
N LYS A 232 20.36 38.96 7.81
CA LYS A 232 19.98 37.56 8.00
C LYS A 232 19.10 37.45 9.25
N LEU A 233 17.85 37.04 9.07
CA LEU A 233 16.91 36.89 10.17
C LEU A 233 17.26 35.65 11.00
N THR A 234 17.99 35.86 12.10
CA THR A 234 18.23 34.80 13.08
C THR A 234 16.94 34.46 13.85
N PRO A 235 16.79 33.24 14.40
CA PRO A 235 15.60 32.88 15.19
C PRO A 235 15.31 33.87 16.33
N ARG A 236 16.35 34.44 16.94
CA ARG A 236 16.24 35.44 18.00
C ARG A 236 15.70 36.78 17.47
N MET A 237 16.14 37.21 16.28
CA MET A 237 15.64 38.44 15.65
C MET A 237 14.19 38.26 15.23
N ALA A 238 13.84 37.16 14.56
CA ALA A 238 12.46 36.90 14.14
C ALA A 238 11.48 36.88 15.33
N ARG A 239 11.86 36.29 16.47
CA ARG A 239 11.05 36.35 17.70
C ARG A 239 10.91 37.74 18.27
N LYS A 240 11.99 38.53 18.31
CA LYS A 240 11.92 39.93 18.77
C LYS A 240 10.98 40.78 17.92
N ILE A 241 10.96 40.53 16.60
CA ILE A 241 10.07 41.23 15.67
C ILE A 241 8.60 40.88 15.95
N ALA A 242 8.31 39.60 16.19
CA ALA A 242 6.97 39.18 16.60
C ALA A 242 6.57 39.73 17.99
N GLU A 243 7.49 39.72 18.96
CA GLU A 243 7.28 40.30 20.30
C GLU A 243 7.06 41.82 20.26
N ALA A 244 7.65 42.52 19.28
CA ALA A 244 7.43 43.94 19.05
C ALA A 244 6.04 44.26 18.47
N GLY A 245 5.22 43.26 18.16
CA GLY A 245 3.83 43.42 17.74
C GLY A 245 3.63 43.49 16.22
N THR A 246 4.66 43.23 15.41
CA THR A 246 4.53 43.18 13.94
C THR A 246 3.76 41.93 13.52
N THR A 247 2.56 42.15 13.00
CA THR A 247 1.67 41.06 12.51
C THR A 247 1.71 40.90 11.00
N GLU A 248 1.92 42.00 10.27
CA GLU A 248 1.90 42.03 8.81
C GLU A 248 3.11 42.79 8.29
N VAL A 249 3.71 42.26 7.22
CA VAL A 249 4.90 42.83 6.59
C VAL A 249 4.61 43.13 5.12
N LEU A 250 5.11 44.26 4.64
CA LEU A 250 5.06 44.61 3.22
C LEU A 250 6.03 43.73 2.44
N VAL A 251 5.58 43.38 1.24
CA VAL A 251 6.26 42.44 0.34
C VAL A 251 6.54 43.15 -0.96
N SER A 252 7.76 42.98 -1.46
CA SER A 252 8.14 43.57 -2.74
C SER A 252 7.65 42.72 -3.89
N ARG A 253 7.50 43.33 -5.08
CA ARG A 253 7.14 42.57 -6.30
C ARG A 253 8.14 41.47 -6.61
N ALA A 254 9.42 41.68 -6.33
CA ALA A 254 10.46 40.70 -6.58
C ALA A 254 10.28 39.42 -5.74
N GLU A 255 9.67 39.50 -4.54
CA GLU A 255 9.36 38.33 -3.71
C GLU A 255 8.11 37.58 -4.19
N LEU A 256 7.19 38.26 -4.89
CA LEU A 256 6.01 37.63 -5.48
C LEU A 256 6.32 36.88 -6.79
N LEU A 257 7.25 37.42 -7.59
CA LEU A 257 7.66 36.80 -8.85
C LEU A 257 8.32 35.43 -8.61
N GLY A 258 7.92 34.44 -9.38
CA GLY A 258 8.42 33.05 -9.26
C GLY A 258 7.75 32.23 -8.16
N ARG A 259 6.83 32.80 -7.36
CA ARG A 259 5.94 32.00 -6.49
C ARG A 259 4.85 31.36 -7.34
N PHE A 260 4.24 30.31 -6.80
CA PHE A 260 3.16 29.58 -7.47
C PHE A 260 1.81 29.91 -6.85
N VAL A 261 0.79 30.10 -7.68
CA VAL A 261 -0.59 30.33 -7.24
C VAL A 261 -1.13 29.07 -6.57
N ALA A 262 -1.87 29.21 -5.46
CA ALA A 262 -2.40 28.06 -4.71
C ALA A 262 -3.81 27.62 -5.12
N GLU A 263 -4.65 28.56 -5.53
CA GLU A 263 -6.08 28.37 -5.83
C GLU A 263 -6.38 28.95 -7.23
N ASP A 264 -7.40 28.45 -7.90
CA ASP A 264 -7.80 29.02 -9.19
C ASP A 264 -8.33 30.46 -9.00
N LEU A 265 -7.72 31.42 -9.71
CA LEU A 265 -8.16 32.81 -9.70
C LEU A 265 -9.17 33.01 -10.82
N VAL A 266 -10.46 32.96 -10.48
CA VAL A 266 -11.55 33.07 -11.45
C VAL A 266 -12.39 34.33 -11.25
N ASN A 267 -12.89 34.88 -12.34
CA ASN A 267 -13.95 35.86 -12.29
C ASN A 267 -15.29 35.14 -12.03
N MET A 268 -15.87 35.35 -10.85
CA MET A 268 -17.15 34.73 -10.48
C MET A 268 -18.33 35.18 -11.36
N GLU A 269 -18.24 36.31 -12.06
CA GLU A 269 -19.31 36.83 -12.92
C GLU A 269 -19.22 36.34 -14.36
N THR A 270 -18.00 36.24 -14.92
CA THR A 270 -17.78 35.84 -16.32
C THR A 270 -17.32 34.40 -16.50
N GLY A 271 -16.86 33.75 -15.43
CA GLY A 271 -16.25 32.42 -15.47
C GLY A 271 -14.85 32.39 -16.12
N GLU A 272 -14.25 33.56 -16.37
CA GLU A 272 -12.91 33.65 -16.93
C GLU A 272 -11.85 33.26 -15.89
N ILE A 273 -10.94 32.36 -16.25
CA ILE A 273 -9.84 31.91 -15.40
C ILE A 273 -8.63 32.82 -15.66
N TRP A 274 -8.20 33.56 -14.64
CA TRP A 274 -7.07 34.49 -14.70
C TRP A 274 -5.73 33.82 -14.40
N ALA A 275 -5.73 32.83 -13.50
CA ALA A 275 -4.59 31.96 -13.23
C ALA A 275 -5.08 30.62 -12.66
N GLU A 276 -4.45 29.54 -13.08
CA GLU A 276 -4.72 28.19 -12.56
C GLU A 276 -3.82 27.87 -11.35
N ALA A 277 -4.29 26.98 -10.48
CA ALA A 277 -3.55 26.49 -9.34
C ALA A 277 -2.25 25.80 -9.76
N GLY A 278 -1.13 26.20 -9.15
CA GLY A 278 0.21 25.70 -9.46
C GLY A 278 0.93 26.46 -10.58
N GLU A 279 0.29 27.43 -11.24
CA GLU A 279 0.96 28.28 -12.21
C GLU A 279 1.95 29.25 -11.56
N GLU A 280 3.02 29.58 -12.27
CA GLU A 280 4.04 30.51 -11.81
C GLU A 280 3.61 31.97 -12.01
N LEU A 281 3.82 32.80 -10.99
CA LEU A 281 3.60 34.24 -11.04
C LEU A 281 4.71 34.91 -11.86
N THR A 282 4.44 35.07 -13.14
CA THR A 282 5.26 35.87 -14.05
C THR A 282 4.86 37.34 -13.98
N GLU A 283 5.71 38.23 -14.50
CA GLU A 283 5.43 39.68 -14.53
C GLU A 283 4.14 40.01 -15.29
N ILE A 284 3.88 39.29 -16.39
CA ILE A 284 2.66 39.44 -17.19
C ILE A 284 1.42 39.11 -16.34
N LYS A 285 1.45 37.99 -15.61
CA LYS A 285 0.31 37.58 -14.77
C LYS A 285 0.13 38.47 -13.56
N LEU A 286 1.21 38.90 -12.91
CA LEU A 286 1.12 39.81 -11.79
C LEU A 286 0.53 41.17 -12.21
N ASN A 287 0.88 41.68 -13.39
CA ASN A 287 0.25 42.88 -13.95
C ASN A 287 -1.24 42.66 -14.19
N LEU A 288 -1.62 41.54 -14.82
CA LEU A 288 -3.02 41.21 -15.06
C LEU A 288 -3.83 41.15 -13.75
N ILE A 289 -3.33 40.44 -12.73
CA ILE A 289 -3.94 40.34 -11.40
C ILE A 289 -4.11 41.73 -10.76
N GLU A 290 -3.11 42.60 -10.94
CA GLU A 290 -3.15 43.95 -10.40
C GLU A 290 -4.10 44.89 -11.15
N GLU A 291 -4.21 44.77 -12.48
CA GLU A 291 -5.15 45.52 -13.32
C GLU A 291 -6.60 45.14 -13.01
N LEU A 292 -6.84 43.85 -12.73
CA LEU A 292 -8.13 43.31 -12.32
C LEU A 292 -8.54 43.73 -10.90
N GLY A 293 -7.64 44.36 -10.14
CA GLY A 293 -7.95 44.87 -8.80
C GLY A 293 -8.11 43.77 -7.74
N LEU A 294 -7.49 42.60 -7.92
CA LEU A 294 -7.53 41.52 -6.93
C LEU A 294 -6.82 41.93 -5.64
N ASN A 295 -7.52 41.78 -4.51
CA ASN A 295 -7.02 42.15 -3.19
C ASN A 295 -6.45 40.97 -2.39
N ARG A 296 -6.67 39.74 -2.84
CA ARG A 296 -6.21 38.50 -2.20
C ARG A 296 -5.50 37.65 -3.24
N LEU A 297 -4.26 37.25 -2.95
CA LEU A 297 -3.44 36.38 -3.78
C LEU A 297 -2.88 35.24 -2.93
N PRO A 298 -3.52 34.06 -2.91
CA PRO A 298 -3.02 32.88 -2.22
C PRO A 298 -1.90 32.22 -3.06
N THR A 299 -0.75 32.00 -2.45
CA THR A 299 0.38 31.29 -3.08
C THR A 299 0.78 30.07 -2.27
N LEU A 300 1.43 29.11 -2.91
CA LEU A 300 1.95 27.93 -2.23
C LEU A 300 3.11 28.32 -1.29
N SER A 301 3.14 27.73 -0.11
CA SER A 301 4.21 27.86 0.87
C SER A 301 5.42 27.00 0.49
N ILE A 302 6.00 27.30 -0.66
CA ILE A 302 7.24 26.70 -1.17
C ILE A 302 8.40 27.63 -0.83
N ASP A 303 9.45 27.09 -0.23
CA ASP A 303 10.63 27.83 0.23
C ASP A 303 11.92 27.00 0.03
N GLN A 304 13.02 27.38 0.68
CA GLN A 304 14.27 26.62 0.58
C GLN A 304 14.23 25.27 1.32
N ALA A 305 13.30 25.09 2.27
CA ALA A 305 13.14 23.88 3.06
C ALA A 305 12.10 22.92 2.45
N VAL A 306 11.07 23.45 1.78
CA VAL A 306 9.99 22.70 1.14
C VAL A 306 10.07 22.87 -0.37
N GLY A 307 10.47 21.82 -1.09
CA GLY A 307 10.61 21.88 -2.54
C GLY A 307 9.29 21.73 -3.32
N PRO A 308 9.21 22.24 -4.57
CA PRO A 308 8.02 22.21 -5.42
C PRO A 308 7.77 20.83 -6.09
N TRP A 309 7.97 19.72 -5.37
CA TRP A 309 8.01 18.36 -5.95
C TRP A 309 6.68 17.93 -6.59
N MET A 310 5.58 18.04 -5.83
CA MET A 310 4.24 17.68 -6.29
C MET A 310 3.75 18.65 -7.38
N ARG A 311 4.08 19.94 -7.28
CA ARG A 311 3.72 20.95 -8.28
C ARG A 311 4.40 20.67 -9.61
N ASN A 312 5.69 20.36 -9.59
CA ASN A 312 6.43 20.01 -10.80
C ASN A 312 5.91 18.71 -11.42
N THR A 313 5.46 17.77 -10.59
CA THR A 313 4.83 16.54 -11.07
C THR A 313 3.49 16.82 -11.74
N LEU A 314 2.65 17.68 -11.14
CA LEU A 314 1.38 18.13 -11.69
C LEU A 314 1.56 18.79 -13.07
N ALA A 315 2.57 19.64 -13.22
CA ALA A 315 2.88 20.31 -14.49
C ALA A 315 3.34 19.36 -15.62
N VAL A 316 3.80 18.15 -15.28
CA VAL A 316 4.20 17.10 -16.25
C VAL A 316 3.04 16.17 -16.58
N ASP A 317 2.03 16.10 -15.71
CA ASP A 317 0.84 15.29 -15.94
C ASP A 317 0.00 15.89 -17.06
N LYS A 318 -0.57 15.00 -17.88
CA LYS A 318 -1.45 15.38 -19.00
C LYS A 318 -2.92 15.29 -18.62
N ASN A 319 -3.22 14.63 -17.50
CA ASN A 319 -4.58 14.45 -17.03
C ASN A 319 -5.04 15.70 -16.28
N SER A 320 -6.30 16.07 -16.50
CA SER A 320 -6.95 17.22 -15.86
C SER A 320 -8.14 16.82 -14.99
N ASN A 321 -8.64 15.60 -15.17
CA ASN A 321 -9.84 15.10 -14.51
C ASN A 321 -9.74 13.61 -14.18
N ARG A 322 -10.70 13.15 -13.38
CA ARG A 322 -10.79 11.77 -12.89
C ARG A 322 -10.91 10.74 -14.00
N ASP A 323 -11.73 11.01 -15.02
CA ASP A 323 -12.02 10.06 -16.09
C ASP A 323 -10.78 9.80 -16.95
N GLU A 324 -10.06 10.86 -17.33
CA GLU A 324 -8.78 10.76 -18.04
C GLU A 324 -7.76 9.93 -17.24
N ALA A 325 -7.64 10.23 -15.94
CA ALA A 325 -6.74 9.53 -15.04
C ALA A 325 -7.07 8.04 -14.92
N LEU A 326 -8.35 7.69 -14.76
CA LEU A 326 -8.82 6.31 -14.72
C LEU A 326 -8.58 5.58 -16.04
N MET A 327 -8.81 6.22 -17.18
CA MET A 327 -8.51 5.66 -18.50
C MET A 327 -7.02 5.38 -18.67
N ASP A 328 -6.15 6.27 -18.21
CA ASP A 328 -4.70 6.09 -18.28
C ASP A 328 -4.20 4.96 -17.37
N ILE A 329 -4.73 4.87 -16.15
CA ILE A 329 -4.48 3.73 -15.25
C ILE A 329 -4.96 2.43 -15.92
N TYR A 330 -6.14 2.42 -16.52
CA TYR A 330 -6.68 1.25 -17.22
C TYR A 330 -5.78 0.80 -18.37
N ARG A 331 -5.32 1.74 -19.23
CA ARG A 331 -4.42 1.43 -20.36
C ARG A 331 -3.08 0.84 -19.90
N VAL A 332 -2.56 1.26 -18.74
CA VAL A 332 -1.35 0.67 -18.17
C VAL A 332 -1.62 -0.74 -17.66
N MET A 333 -2.76 -0.96 -17.01
CA MET A 333 -3.09 -2.25 -16.42
C MET A 333 -3.51 -3.28 -17.46
N ARG A 334 -4.22 -2.87 -18.51
CA ARG A 334 -4.73 -3.72 -19.60
C ARG A 334 -4.38 -3.10 -20.96
N PRO A 335 -3.12 -3.26 -21.42
CA PRO A 335 -2.72 -2.72 -22.71
C PRO A 335 -3.49 -3.42 -23.84
N GLY A 336 -4.17 -2.64 -24.68
CA GLY A 336 -4.88 -3.12 -25.87
C GLY A 336 -6.39 -3.31 -25.71
N GLU A 337 -6.93 -3.25 -24.49
CA GLU A 337 -8.38 -3.20 -24.28
C GLU A 337 -8.84 -1.73 -24.25
N PRO A 338 -9.90 -1.35 -25.02
CA PRO A 338 -10.41 0.02 -24.96
C PRO A 338 -11.05 0.28 -23.59
N PRO A 339 -10.67 1.38 -22.89
CA PRO A 339 -11.27 1.72 -21.61
C PRO A 339 -12.68 2.29 -21.80
N THR A 340 -13.61 1.87 -20.95
CA THR A 340 -14.88 2.58 -20.69
C THR A 340 -14.87 3.11 -19.25
N PRO A 341 -15.52 4.25 -18.94
CA PRO A 341 -15.51 4.82 -17.59
C PRO A 341 -15.87 3.81 -16.49
N GLU A 342 -16.89 2.99 -16.74
CA GLU A 342 -17.38 2.00 -15.78
C GLU A 342 -16.37 0.86 -15.55
N THR A 343 -15.74 0.38 -16.62
CA THR A 343 -14.71 -0.66 -16.50
C THR A 343 -13.43 -0.15 -15.85
N ALA A 344 -13.08 1.12 -16.10
CA ALA A 344 -11.93 1.77 -15.50
C ALA A 344 -12.14 1.99 -13.99
N GLU A 345 -13.32 2.47 -13.61
CA GLU A 345 -13.75 2.62 -12.22
C GLU A 345 -13.72 1.28 -11.47
N ALA A 346 -14.37 0.25 -12.02
CA ALA A 346 -14.43 -1.06 -11.40
C ALA A 346 -13.04 -1.69 -11.26
N LEU A 347 -12.15 -1.48 -12.24
CA LEU A 347 -10.76 -1.92 -12.15
C LEU A 347 -10.05 -1.18 -11.01
N PHE A 348 -10.10 0.16 -10.99
CA PHE A 348 -9.42 0.98 -10.00
C PHE A 348 -9.86 0.65 -8.57
N ARG A 349 -11.17 0.55 -8.34
CA ARG A 349 -11.73 0.12 -7.05
C ARG A 349 -11.23 -1.26 -6.65
N GLY A 350 -11.20 -2.20 -7.59
CA GLY A 350 -10.72 -3.55 -7.39
C GLY A 350 -9.21 -3.66 -7.10
N LEU A 351 -8.41 -2.63 -7.41
CA LEU A 351 -6.97 -2.63 -7.15
C LEU A 351 -6.64 -2.37 -5.67
N PHE A 352 -7.34 -1.46 -5.00
CA PHE A 352 -6.94 -0.96 -3.67
C PHE A 352 -8.07 -0.91 -2.63
N PHE A 353 -9.32 -0.80 -3.07
CA PHE A 353 -10.47 -0.44 -2.23
C PHE A 353 -11.49 -1.58 -2.08
N ASP A 354 -11.19 -2.77 -2.60
CA ASP A 354 -12.03 -3.95 -2.53
C ASP A 354 -11.42 -4.98 -1.57
N MET A 355 -12.11 -5.30 -0.47
CA MET A 355 -11.65 -6.27 0.53
C MET A 355 -11.54 -7.70 -0.03
N GLU A 356 -12.30 -8.03 -1.07
CA GLU A 356 -12.19 -9.33 -1.75
C GLU A 356 -10.91 -9.43 -2.56
N ARG A 357 -10.28 -8.33 -2.98
CA ARG A 357 -9.08 -8.33 -3.84
C ARG A 357 -7.83 -7.83 -3.14
N TYR A 358 -7.99 -6.91 -2.20
CA TYR A 358 -6.92 -6.23 -1.48
C TYR A 358 -7.01 -6.48 0.03
N ASP A 359 -5.88 -6.80 0.64
CA ASP A 359 -5.76 -7.06 2.07
C ASP A 359 -4.35 -6.70 2.54
N LEU A 360 -4.23 -5.74 3.47
CA LEU A 360 -2.98 -5.43 4.17
C LEU A 360 -2.64 -6.44 5.26
N SER A 361 -3.60 -7.28 5.67
CA SER A 361 -3.64 -7.98 6.96
C SER A 361 -3.64 -7.03 8.16
N THR A 362 -4.03 -7.54 9.33
CA THR A 362 -3.93 -6.83 10.61
C THR A 362 -2.50 -6.33 10.87
N VAL A 363 -1.48 -7.13 10.53
CA VAL A 363 -0.08 -6.75 10.72
C VAL A 363 0.32 -5.59 9.82
N GLY A 364 -0.06 -5.65 8.54
CA GLY A 364 0.26 -4.58 7.60
C GLY A 364 -0.42 -3.27 7.95
N ARG A 365 -1.67 -3.33 8.42
CA ARG A 365 -2.39 -2.14 8.91
C ARG A 365 -1.69 -1.52 10.11
N VAL A 366 -1.36 -2.30 11.14
CA VAL A 366 -0.64 -1.80 12.33
C VAL A 366 0.69 -1.17 11.94
N LYS A 367 1.47 -1.81 11.07
CA LYS A 367 2.75 -1.28 10.60
C LYS A 367 2.61 0.01 9.81
N MET A 368 1.64 0.07 8.90
CA MET A 368 1.34 1.25 8.12
C MET A 368 0.94 2.41 9.03
N ASN A 369 0.04 2.18 9.98
CA ASN A 369 -0.39 3.18 10.94
C ASN A 369 0.79 3.71 11.77
N MET A 370 1.61 2.82 12.33
CA MET A 370 2.81 3.22 13.09
C MET A 370 3.78 4.08 12.27
N ARG A 371 3.97 3.75 10.98
CA ARG A 371 4.91 4.48 10.13
C ARG A 371 4.36 5.82 9.62
N LEU A 372 3.05 5.90 9.41
CA LEU A 372 2.36 7.12 8.95
C LEU A 372 1.88 8.01 10.09
N GLY A 373 2.01 7.56 11.35
CA GLY A 373 1.62 8.34 12.53
C GLY A 373 0.13 8.26 12.88
N PHE A 374 -0.60 7.27 12.37
CA PHE A 374 -2.00 7.04 12.74
C PHE A 374 -2.12 6.23 14.02
N SER A 375 -3.06 6.61 14.88
CA SER A 375 -3.43 5.84 16.06
C SER A 375 -4.36 4.66 15.69
N LEU A 376 -4.41 3.64 16.55
CA LEU A 376 -5.37 2.53 16.39
C LEU A 376 -6.82 2.94 16.69
N GLU A 377 -7.02 4.10 17.32
CA GLU A 377 -8.34 4.69 17.56
C GLU A 377 -8.89 5.31 16.27
N GLU A 378 -8.05 6.05 15.53
CA GLU A 378 -8.41 6.61 14.22
C GLU A 378 -8.57 5.52 13.15
N VAL A 379 -7.71 4.49 13.21
CA VAL A 379 -7.64 3.46 12.17
C VAL A 379 -7.50 2.08 12.79
N PRO A 380 -8.62 1.40 13.06
CA PRO A 380 -8.58 0.08 13.64
C PRO A 380 -7.88 -0.95 12.74
N ASP A 381 -7.32 -1.98 13.37
CA ASP A 381 -6.52 -3.02 12.72
C ASP A 381 -7.34 -4.00 11.84
N TYR A 382 -8.67 -3.93 11.91
CA TYR A 382 -9.59 -4.63 11.03
C TYR A 382 -9.81 -3.92 9.69
N VAL A 383 -9.43 -2.64 9.55
CA VAL A 383 -9.49 -1.92 8.28
C VAL A 383 -8.31 -2.34 7.42
N ARG A 384 -8.54 -3.26 6.49
CA ARG A 384 -7.47 -3.94 5.73
C ARG A 384 -7.31 -3.49 4.28
N ILE A 385 -8.22 -2.68 3.75
CA ILE A 385 -8.07 -2.02 2.45
C ILE A 385 -7.25 -0.74 2.58
N LEU A 386 -6.72 -0.20 1.48
CA LEU A 386 -6.13 1.13 1.49
C LEU A 386 -7.22 2.21 1.56
N ARG A 387 -6.86 3.36 2.11
CA ARG A 387 -7.69 4.57 2.12
C ARG A 387 -6.98 5.68 1.37
N LYS A 388 -7.73 6.68 0.88
CA LYS A 388 -7.18 7.91 0.30
C LYS A 388 -6.15 8.55 1.24
N GLN A 389 -6.49 8.63 2.53
CA GLN A 389 -5.63 9.22 3.57
C GLN A 389 -4.32 8.44 3.75
N ASP A 390 -4.33 7.11 3.56
CA ASP A 390 -3.10 6.30 3.63
C ASP A 390 -2.15 6.62 2.46
N ILE A 391 -2.71 6.82 1.25
CA ILE A 391 -1.94 7.17 0.04
C ILE A 391 -1.36 8.58 0.19
N VAL A 392 -2.18 9.56 0.56
CA VAL A 392 -1.75 10.96 0.74
C VAL A 392 -0.70 11.06 1.85
N ALA A 393 -0.88 10.39 2.99
CA ALA A 393 0.11 10.37 4.07
C ALA A 393 1.41 9.68 3.65
N THR A 394 1.34 8.60 2.87
CA THR A 394 2.54 7.95 2.31
C THR A 394 3.33 8.92 1.42
N LEU A 395 2.64 9.67 0.56
CA LEU A 395 3.28 10.68 -0.27
C LEU A 395 3.85 11.83 0.55
N ARG A 396 3.15 12.30 1.58
CA ARG A 396 3.65 13.36 2.47
C ARG A 396 4.97 12.96 3.13
N VAL A 397 5.06 11.75 3.69
CA VAL A 397 6.31 11.24 4.26
C VAL A 397 7.41 11.12 3.20
N LEU A 398 7.07 10.71 1.96
CA LEU A 398 8.03 10.64 0.86
C LEU A 398 8.58 12.03 0.47
N LEU A 399 7.72 13.05 0.45
CA LEU A 399 8.12 14.44 0.22
C LEU A 399 8.98 14.98 1.37
N ASP A 400 8.61 14.68 2.62
CA ASP A 400 9.39 15.08 3.80
C ASP A 400 10.82 14.48 3.74
N LEU A 401 10.95 13.19 3.37
CA LEU A 401 12.26 12.56 3.19
C LEU A 401 13.08 13.24 2.10
N LYS A 402 12.42 13.70 1.03
CA LYS A 402 13.05 14.45 -0.06
C LYS A 402 13.53 15.83 0.38
N ASP A 403 12.78 16.49 1.27
CA ASP A 403 13.15 17.75 1.95
C ASP A 403 14.24 17.54 3.02
N GLY A 404 14.68 16.30 3.26
CA GLY A 404 15.70 15.96 4.27
C GLY A 404 15.15 15.82 5.68
N ARG A 405 13.82 15.70 5.83
CA ARG A 405 13.12 15.49 7.10
C ARG A 405 12.76 14.01 7.27
N GLY A 406 13.25 13.38 8.33
CA GLY A 406 12.96 11.98 8.66
C GLY A 406 14.09 11.01 8.31
N GLN A 407 13.79 9.71 8.41
CA GLN A 407 14.74 8.62 8.15
C GLN A 407 14.10 7.56 7.26
N ILE A 408 14.93 6.91 6.44
CA ILE A 408 14.52 5.75 5.66
C ILE A 408 14.41 4.50 6.53
N ASP A 409 13.63 3.53 6.05
CA ASP A 409 13.43 2.26 6.73
C ASP A 409 14.53 1.27 6.36
N ASP A 410 15.05 0.57 7.37
CA ASP A 410 15.95 -0.56 7.13
C ASP A 410 15.14 -1.82 6.76
N ILE A 411 15.12 -2.13 5.47
CA ILE A 411 14.36 -3.26 4.91
C ILE A 411 14.84 -4.63 5.46
N ASP A 412 16.10 -4.73 5.88
CA ASP A 412 16.70 -5.99 6.33
C ASP A 412 16.49 -6.26 7.82
N ASN A 413 16.03 -5.25 8.56
CA ASN A 413 15.60 -5.39 9.94
C ASN A 413 14.52 -6.49 10.08
N LEU A 414 14.67 -7.41 11.05
CA LEU A 414 13.66 -8.44 11.34
C LEU A 414 12.28 -7.90 11.74
N GLY A 415 12.17 -6.63 12.20
CA GLY A 415 10.87 -5.97 12.35
C GLY A 415 10.13 -5.75 11.01
N ASN A 416 10.87 -5.81 9.90
CA ASN A 416 10.40 -5.68 8.52
C ASN A 416 10.29 -7.01 7.76
N ARG A 417 10.65 -8.12 8.42
CA ARG A 417 10.58 -9.46 7.86
C ARG A 417 9.73 -10.38 8.71
N ARG A 418 8.90 -11.19 8.06
CA ARG A 418 7.93 -12.08 8.71
C ARG A 418 8.13 -13.51 8.24
N VAL A 419 8.01 -14.43 9.18
CA VAL A 419 8.01 -15.87 8.93
C VAL A 419 6.59 -16.34 8.65
N ARG A 420 6.37 -16.96 7.49
CA ARG A 420 5.14 -17.70 7.17
C ARG A 420 5.31 -19.14 7.61
N SER A 421 4.34 -19.61 8.38
CA SER A 421 4.22 -21.01 8.73
C SER A 421 3.62 -21.81 7.57
N VAL A 422 3.72 -23.14 7.68
CA VAL A 422 3.13 -24.08 6.70
C VAL A 422 1.63 -23.85 6.53
N GLY A 423 0.92 -23.58 7.63
CA GLY A 423 -0.53 -23.33 7.62
C GLY A 423 -0.90 -22.12 6.78
N GLU A 424 -0.19 -21.00 6.97
CA GLU A 424 -0.44 -19.77 6.21
C GLU A 424 -0.10 -19.91 4.71
N LEU A 425 1.01 -20.59 4.40
CA LEU A 425 1.38 -20.86 3.01
C LEU A 425 0.30 -21.72 2.32
N MET A 426 -0.17 -22.77 3.01
CA MET A 426 -1.18 -23.67 2.49
C MET A 426 -2.54 -22.98 2.37
N GLU A 427 -2.94 -22.16 3.34
CA GLU A 427 -4.18 -21.36 3.29
C GLU A 427 -4.23 -20.48 2.04
N ASN A 428 -3.12 -19.79 1.74
CA ASN A 428 -3.04 -18.94 0.56
C ASN A 428 -3.18 -19.74 -0.74
N GLN A 429 -2.51 -20.90 -0.86
CA GLN A 429 -2.63 -21.76 -2.04
C GLN A 429 -4.03 -22.34 -2.18
N TYR A 430 -4.63 -22.79 -1.08
CA TYR A 430 -5.99 -23.30 -1.07
C TYR A 430 -6.99 -22.24 -1.51
N ARG A 431 -6.84 -20.99 -1.01
CA ARG A 431 -7.65 -19.84 -1.39
C ARG A 431 -7.57 -19.54 -2.90
N VAL A 432 -6.38 -19.62 -3.50
CA VAL A 432 -6.23 -19.47 -4.96
C VAL A 432 -7.06 -20.53 -5.69
N GLY A 433 -7.07 -21.77 -5.19
CA GLY A 433 -7.95 -22.84 -5.65
C GLY A 433 -9.44 -22.50 -5.53
N LEU A 434 -9.85 -21.95 -4.38
CA LEU A 434 -11.23 -21.49 -4.12
C LEU A 434 -11.67 -20.39 -5.09
N LEU A 435 -10.83 -19.38 -5.33
CA LEU A 435 -11.15 -18.28 -6.26
C LEU A 435 -11.34 -18.77 -7.71
N ARG A 436 -10.59 -19.80 -8.13
CA ARG A 436 -10.79 -20.43 -9.45
C ARG A 436 -12.12 -21.17 -9.51
N MET A 437 -12.50 -21.87 -8.43
CA MET A 437 -13.79 -22.54 -8.35
C MET A 437 -14.95 -21.56 -8.31
N GLU A 438 -14.83 -20.45 -7.58
CA GLU A 438 -15.87 -19.44 -7.46
C GLU A 438 -16.33 -18.90 -8.82
N ARG A 439 -15.37 -18.62 -9.72
CA ARG A 439 -15.67 -18.18 -11.10
C ARG A 439 -16.46 -19.23 -11.86
N ALA A 440 -16.02 -20.49 -11.80
CA ALA A 440 -16.69 -21.61 -12.46
C ALA A 440 -18.09 -21.88 -11.86
N ILE A 441 -18.25 -21.72 -10.55
CA ILE A 441 -19.54 -21.86 -9.87
C ILE A 441 -20.50 -20.76 -10.32
N LYS A 442 -20.06 -19.49 -10.35
CA LYS A 442 -20.86 -18.35 -10.81
C LYS A 442 -21.36 -18.55 -12.25
N GLU A 443 -20.50 -19.05 -13.13
CA GLU A 443 -20.84 -19.36 -14.53
C GLU A 443 -21.84 -20.52 -14.64
N ARG A 444 -21.67 -21.59 -13.86
CA ARG A 444 -22.61 -22.73 -13.83
C ARG A 444 -23.96 -22.36 -13.24
N MET A 445 -24.00 -21.53 -12.20
CA MET A 445 -25.25 -21.09 -11.58
C MET A 445 -26.14 -20.28 -12.55
N GLY A 446 -25.56 -19.67 -13.59
CA GLY A 446 -26.33 -18.98 -14.63
C GLY A 446 -26.89 -19.90 -15.73
N SER A 447 -26.40 -21.13 -15.87
CA SER A 447 -26.77 -22.03 -16.97
C SER A 447 -27.59 -23.25 -16.56
N VAL A 448 -27.59 -23.61 -15.28
CA VAL A 448 -28.25 -24.83 -14.78
C VAL A 448 -29.67 -24.53 -14.29
N ASP A 449 -30.58 -25.47 -14.55
CA ASP A 449 -31.97 -25.41 -14.09
C ASP A 449 -32.08 -25.43 -12.56
N ILE A 450 -32.93 -24.53 -12.03
CA ILE A 450 -33.03 -24.16 -10.63
C ILE A 450 -33.60 -25.31 -9.79
N ASP A 451 -34.52 -26.09 -10.37
CA ASP A 451 -35.33 -27.05 -9.62
C ASP A 451 -34.59 -28.37 -9.35
N THR A 452 -33.69 -28.77 -10.24
CA THR A 452 -33.01 -30.08 -10.17
C THR A 452 -31.58 -30.01 -9.63
N VAL A 453 -30.96 -28.84 -9.62
CA VAL A 453 -29.55 -28.71 -9.24
C VAL A 453 -29.28 -29.04 -7.77
N MET A 454 -28.23 -29.82 -7.53
CA MET A 454 -27.70 -30.09 -6.19
C MET A 454 -26.34 -29.38 -5.99
N PRO A 455 -25.93 -29.09 -4.74
CA PRO A 455 -24.67 -28.40 -4.48
C PRO A 455 -23.42 -29.06 -5.09
N HIS A 456 -23.38 -30.39 -5.18
CA HIS A 456 -22.25 -31.10 -5.79
C HIS A 456 -22.14 -30.92 -7.31
N ASP A 457 -23.24 -30.64 -8.02
CA ASP A 457 -23.23 -30.42 -9.48
C ASP A 457 -22.55 -29.09 -9.85
N LEU A 458 -22.67 -28.10 -8.97
CA LEU A 458 -22.10 -26.78 -9.14
C LEU A 458 -20.60 -26.76 -8.85
N ILE A 459 -20.10 -27.71 -8.05
CA ILE A 459 -18.72 -27.69 -7.56
C ILE A 459 -17.85 -28.69 -8.28
N ASN A 460 -16.75 -28.18 -8.82
CA ASN A 460 -15.64 -28.99 -9.27
C ASN A 460 -14.47 -28.80 -8.31
N ALA A 461 -14.15 -29.79 -7.48
CA ALA A 461 -13.06 -29.74 -6.51
C ALA A 461 -11.65 -29.79 -7.14
N LYS A 462 -11.53 -30.14 -8.44
CA LYS A 462 -10.22 -30.33 -9.11
C LYS A 462 -9.27 -29.13 -8.97
N PRO A 463 -9.70 -27.86 -9.14
CA PRO A 463 -8.81 -26.71 -9.01
C PRO A 463 -8.24 -26.54 -7.60
N ALA A 464 -9.04 -26.78 -6.56
CA ALA A 464 -8.58 -26.70 -5.17
C ALA A 464 -7.64 -27.85 -4.81
N ALA A 465 -8.01 -29.08 -5.18
CA ALA A 465 -7.15 -30.25 -4.97
C ALA A 465 -5.83 -30.17 -5.76
N ALA A 466 -5.85 -29.60 -6.96
CA ALA A 466 -4.65 -29.36 -7.76
C ALA A 466 -3.71 -28.36 -7.09
N ALA A 467 -4.24 -27.25 -6.53
CA ALA A 467 -3.42 -26.28 -5.81
C ALA A 467 -2.71 -26.90 -4.59
N VAL A 468 -3.39 -27.79 -3.86
CA VAL A 468 -2.77 -28.55 -2.75
C VAL A 468 -1.67 -29.46 -3.25
N ARG A 469 -1.95 -30.26 -4.29
CA ARG A 469 -0.97 -31.20 -4.86
C ARG A 469 0.25 -30.47 -5.42
N GLU A 470 0.06 -29.34 -6.09
CA GLU A 470 1.14 -28.49 -6.62
C GLU A 470 2.00 -27.93 -5.48
N PHE A 471 1.39 -27.41 -4.42
CA PHE A 471 2.13 -26.91 -3.26
C PHE A 471 3.00 -27.99 -2.61
N PHE A 472 2.46 -29.17 -2.30
CA PHE A 472 3.24 -30.22 -1.66
C PHE A 472 4.19 -30.94 -2.62
N GLY A 473 3.89 -30.96 -3.93
CA GLY A 473 4.63 -31.68 -4.95
C GLY A 473 5.80 -30.91 -5.56
N SER A 474 5.57 -29.68 -6.01
CA SER A 474 6.51 -28.90 -6.83
C SER A 474 7.01 -27.61 -6.19
N SER A 475 6.47 -27.20 -5.04
CA SER A 475 6.95 -25.99 -4.35
C SER A 475 8.41 -26.12 -3.93
N GLN A 476 9.18 -25.03 -4.09
CA GLN A 476 10.56 -24.92 -3.59
C GLN A 476 10.66 -25.05 -2.06
N LEU A 477 9.56 -24.78 -1.35
CA LEU A 477 9.48 -24.89 0.10
C LEU A 477 9.19 -26.32 0.56
N SER A 478 8.66 -27.18 -0.33
CA SER A 478 8.42 -28.60 -0.06
C SER A 478 9.65 -29.40 -0.46
N GLN A 479 10.47 -29.77 0.51
CA GLN A 479 11.77 -30.40 0.29
C GLN A 479 11.75 -31.84 0.81
N PHE A 480 12.53 -32.71 0.18
CA PHE A 480 12.80 -34.03 0.75
C PHE A 480 13.49 -33.87 2.10
N MET A 481 13.02 -34.61 3.09
CA MET A 481 13.58 -34.55 4.43
C MET A 481 15.03 -35.04 4.42
N ASP A 482 15.89 -34.35 5.19
CA ASP A 482 17.26 -34.79 5.38
C ASP A 482 17.29 -35.77 6.56
N GLN A 483 17.43 -37.05 6.24
CA GLN A 483 17.38 -38.17 7.18
C GLN A 483 18.79 -38.74 7.47
N THR A 484 19.85 -37.97 7.22
CA THR A 484 21.23 -38.43 7.44
C THR A 484 21.51 -38.73 8.92
N ASN A 485 20.99 -37.92 9.82
CA ASN A 485 21.06 -38.10 11.27
C ASN A 485 19.98 -37.25 11.97
N PRO A 486 19.69 -37.49 13.26
CA PRO A 486 18.64 -36.75 13.98
C PRO A 486 18.85 -35.23 14.04
N LEU A 487 20.11 -34.75 14.05
CA LEU A 487 20.39 -33.32 14.05
C LEU A 487 20.00 -32.68 12.71
N SER A 488 20.34 -33.33 11.59
CA SER A 488 19.95 -32.87 10.25
C SER A 488 18.43 -32.74 10.13
N GLU A 489 17.68 -33.70 10.67
CA GLU A 489 16.21 -33.66 10.69
C GLU A 489 15.67 -32.45 11.46
N VAL A 490 16.16 -32.23 12.67
CA VAL A 490 15.72 -31.14 13.54
C VAL A 490 16.09 -29.78 12.94
N THR A 491 17.32 -29.63 12.44
CA THR A 491 17.78 -28.41 11.76
C THR A 491 16.93 -28.13 10.53
N HIS A 492 16.61 -29.14 9.71
CA HIS A 492 15.83 -28.94 8.49
C HIS A 492 14.41 -28.43 8.80
N LYS A 493 13.76 -28.96 9.85
CA LYS A 493 12.43 -28.48 10.28
C LYS A 493 12.44 -27.06 10.83
N ARG A 494 13.56 -26.62 11.41
CA ARG A 494 13.76 -25.27 11.99
C ARG A 494 14.32 -24.25 11.00
N ARG A 495 14.48 -24.64 9.74
CA ARG A 495 15.07 -23.81 8.68
C ARG A 495 14.12 -22.69 8.26
N LEU A 496 14.70 -21.53 8.00
CA LEU A 496 14.07 -20.35 7.43
C LEU A 496 14.63 -20.12 6.03
N SER A 497 13.76 -19.90 5.05
CA SER A 497 14.14 -19.63 3.66
C SER A 497 13.61 -18.27 3.21
N ALA A 498 14.49 -17.39 2.72
CA ALA A 498 14.09 -16.17 2.02
C ALA A 498 13.64 -16.43 0.57
N LEU A 499 13.85 -17.66 0.08
CA LEU A 499 13.45 -18.11 -1.25
C LEU A 499 11.98 -18.55 -1.30
N GLY A 500 11.45 -18.70 -2.51
CA GLY A 500 10.10 -19.20 -2.75
C GLY A 500 9.11 -18.12 -3.22
N PRO A 501 7.82 -18.47 -3.37
CA PRO A 501 6.82 -17.56 -3.93
C PRO A 501 6.66 -16.31 -3.07
N GLY A 502 6.77 -15.13 -3.67
CA GLY A 502 6.71 -13.84 -2.96
C GLY A 502 7.97 -13.47 -2.16
N GLY A 503 8.97 -14.35 -2.14
CA GLY A 503 10.29 -14.10 -1.56
C GLY A 503 11.30 -13.56 -2.59
N LEU A 504 12.58 -13.74 -2.28
CA LEU A 504 13.68 -13.38 -3.17
C LEU A 504 14.06 -14.55 -4.08
N THR A 505 14.63 -14.22 -5.24
CA THR A 505 15.33 -15.21 -6.08
C THR A 505 16.83 -15.08 -5.85
N ARG A 506 17.58 -16.16 -6.09
CA ARG A 506 19.05 -16.20 -5.89
C ARG A 506 19.78 -15.08 -6.63
N GLU A 507 19.35 -14.80 -7.86
CA GLU A 507 19.93 -13.79 -8.75
C GLU A 507 19.61 -12.35 -8.33
N ARG A 508 18.45 -12.13 -7.69
CA ARG A 508 18.01 -10.80 -7.23
C ARG A 508 18.49 -10.49 -5.82
N ALA A 509 18.98 -11.48 -5.09
CA ALA A 509 19.48 -11.30 -3.73
C ALA A 509 20.89 -10.67 -3.75
N GLY A 510 20.92 -9.36 -3.52
CA GLY A 510 22.16 -8.61 -3.33
C GLY A 510 22.88 -8.95 -2.02
N PHE A 511 24.04 -8.32 -1.82
CA PHE A 511 24.88 -8.50 -0.63
C PHE A 511 24.15 -8.15 0.67
N GLU A 512 23.41 -7.03 0.69
CA GLU A 512 22.74 -6.48 1.88
C GLU A 512 21.80 -7.50 2.55
N VAL A 513 21.03 -8.25 1.75
CA VAL A 513 20.08 -9.26 2.26
C VAL A 513 20.80 -10.53 2.76
N ARG A 514 22.00 -10.82 2.27
CA ARG A 514 22.77 -12.02 2.64
C ARG A 514 23.61 -11.80 3.90
N ASP A 515 23.85 -10.55 4.26
CA ASP A 515 24.70 -10.18 5.38
C ASP A 515 24.01 -10.42 6.74
N VAL A 516 24.82 -10.47 7.80
CA VAL A 516 24.32 -10.64 9.16
C VAL A 516 23.89 -9.30 9.73
N HIS A 517 22.58 -9.14 9.93
CA HIS A 517 22.03 -7.93 10.52
C HIS A 517 22.04 -8.00 12.06
N PRO A 518 22.30 -6.90 12.79
CA PRO A 518 22.32 -6.90 14.27
C PRO A 518 21.05 -7.46 14.93
N THR A 519 19.89 -7.27 14.30
CA THR A 519 18.61 -7.80 14.83
C THR A 519 18.51 -9.32 14.78
N HIS A 520 19.39 -10.01 14.06
CA HIS A 520 19.49 -11.48 14.08
C HIS A 520 19.87 -12.02 15.46
N TYR A 521 20.50 -11.20 16.31
CA TYR A 521 20.93 -11.60 17.65
C TYR A 521 19.80 -12.27 18.45
N GLY A 522 20.06 -13.51 18.89
CA GLY A 522 19.12 -14.33 19.65
C GLY A 522 17.90 -14.86 18.88
N ARG A 523 17.76 -14.52 17.59
CA ARG A 523 16.60 -14.85 16.74
C ARG A 523 16.95 -15.81 15.61
N ILE A 524 18.05 -15.53 14.91
CA ILE A 524 18.56 -16.33 13.79
C ILE A 524 20.01 -16.68 14.09
N CYS A 525 20.41 -17.92 13.81
CA CYS A 525 21.79 -18.35 13.94
C CYS A 525 22.64 -17.66 12.85
N PRO A 526 23.68 -16.88 13.20
CA PRO A 526 24.52 -16.21 12.21
C PRO A 526 25.54 -17.14 11.54
N ILE A 527 25.70 -18.35 12.06
CA ILE A 527 26.72 -19.31 11.61
C ILE A 527 26.10 -20.41 10.74
N GLU A 528 24.87 -20.84 11.06
CA GLU A 528 24.21 -21.96 10.39
C GLU A 528 23.47 -21.49 9.13
N THR A 529 24.23 -21.38 8.04
CA THR A 529 23.76 -21.13 6.66
C THR A 529 24.55 -22.03 5.71
N PRO A 530 23.96 -22.57 4.63
CA PRO A 530 24.73 -23.26 3.61
C PRO A 530 25.71 -22.29 2.94
N GLU A 531 26.91 -22.78 2.64
CA GLU A 531 27.88 -22.06 1.82
C GLU A 531 27.45 -22.01 0.35
N GLY A 532 28.11 -21.17 -0.44
CA GLY A 532 27.87 -21.06 -1.88
C GLY A 532 26.65 -20.21 -2.25
N PRO A 533 25.89 -20.56 -3.31
CA PRO A 533 24.86 -19.67 -3.87
C PRO A 533 23.73 -19.29 -2.91
N ASN A 534 23.48 -20.09 -1.88
CA ASN A 534 22.39 -19.91 -0.91
C ASN A 534 22.82 -19.22 0.40
N ILE A 535 24.08 -18.81 0.53
CA ILE A 535 24.58 -18.14 1.73
C ILE A 535 23.72 -16.93 2.11
N GLY A 536 23.29 -16.87 3.37
CA GLY A 536 22.43 -15.83 3.94
C GLY A 536 20.96 -15.88 3.53
N LEU A 537 20.60 -16.69 2.53
CA LEU A 537 19.20 -16.87 2.06
C LEU A 537 18.48 -18.01 2.76
N ILE A 538 19.25 -18.94 3.32
CA ILE A 538 18.75 -20.04 4.13
C ILE A 538 19.43 -19.91 5.49
N ASN A 539 18.63 -19.76 6.54
CA ASN A 539 19.14 -19.60 7.89
C ASN A 539 18.44 -20.56 8.85
N SER A 540 18.95 -20.70 10.06
CA SER A 540 18.38 -21.52 11.12
C SER A 540 17.81 -20.65 12.24
N LEU A 541 16.67 -21.03 12.81
CA LEU A 541 16.14 -20.38 14.01
C LEU A 541 17.08 -20.61 15.20
N ALA A 542 17.44 -19.53 15.90
CA ALA A 542 18.23 -19.63 17.13
C ALA A 542 17.49 -20.47 18.19
N THR A 543 18.24 -21.05 19.14
CA THR A 543 17.73 -22.06 20.08
C THR A 543 16.46 -21.65 20.81
N PHE A 544 16.43 -20.45 21.40
CA PHE A 544 15.31 -19.93 22.18
C PHE A 544 14.36 -19.02 21.38
N ALA A 545 14.63 -18.83 20.09
CA ALA A 545 13.80 -17.99 19.24
C ALA A 545 12.40 -18.59 19.10
N LYS A 546 11.39 -17.73 19.13
CA LYS A 546 9.99 -18.10 18.90
C LYS A 546 9.39 -17.20 17.83
N VAL A 547 8.42 -17.74 17.11
CA VAL A 547 7.63 -16.96 16.15
C VAL A 547 6.34 -16.55 16.87
N ASN A 548 6.10 -15.25 16.99
CA ASN A 548 4.90 -14.74 17.64
C ASN A 548 3.65 -14.91 16.76
N LYS A 549 2.47 -14.57 17.29
CA LYS A 549 1.19 -14.67 16.57
C LYS A 549 1.15 -13.87 15.25
N TYR A 550 1.97 -12.84 15.13
CA TYR A 550 2.08 -11.99 13.96
C TYR A 550 3.16 -12.46 12.99
N GLY A 551 3.84 -13.59 13.24
CA GLY A 551 4.89 -14.12 12.39
C GLY A 551 6.26 -13.45 12.55
N PHE A 552 6.46 -12.58 13.53
CA PHE A 552 7.79 -12.00 13.83
C PHE A 552 8.57 -12.90 14.78
N ILE A 553 9.90 -12.88 14.64
CA ILE A 553 10.79 -13.67 15.50
C ILE A 553 11.11 -12.86 16.76
N GLU A 554 10.82 -13.43 17.91
CA GLU A 554 11.13 -12.90 19.22
C GLU A 554 12.12 -13.80 19.96
N THR A 555 12.84 -13.20 20.90
CA THR A 555 13.83 -13.90 21.72
C THR A 555 13.63 -13.48 23.18
N PRO A 556 13.63 -14.43 24.14
CA PRO A 556 13.36 -14.13 25.53
C PRO A 556 14.54 -13.41 26.19
N TYR A 557 14.24 -12.36 26.96
CA TYR A 557 15.19 -11.66 27.83
C TYR A 557 14.76 -11.74 29.29
N ARG A 558 15.72 -11.63 30.22
CA ARG A 558 15.42 -11.49 31.65
C ARG A 558 15.25 -10.00 31.96
N LEU A 559 14.12 -9.64 32.57
CA LEU A 559 13.89 -8.29 33.07
C LEU A 559 14.84 -8.01 34.23
N VAL A 560 15.61 -6.92 34.13
CA VAL A 560 16.46 -6.41 35.22
C VAL A 560 15.69 -5.27 35.88
N LYS A 561 15.44 -5.37 37.18
CA LYS A 561 14.87 -4.31 38.02
C LYS A 561 15.94 -3.93 39.03
N ASP A 562 16.20 -2.63 39.14
CA ASP A 562 17.17 -2.06 40.09
C ASP A 562 16.68 -2.13 41.54
#